data_AF-A0A136Q8S0-F1
#
_entry.id   AF-A0A136Q8S0-F1
#
_cell.length_a   1.000
_cell.length_b   1.000
_cell.length_c   1.000
_cell.angle_alpha   90.00
_cell.angle_beta   90.00
_cell.angle_gamma   90.00
#
_symmetry.space_group_name_H-M   'P 1'
#
loop_
_entity.id
_entity.type
_entity.pdbx_description
1 polymer ?
#
loop_
_entity_poly.entity_id
_entity_poly.type
_entity_poly.pdbx_seq_one_letter_code
_entity_poly.pdbx_strand_id
1 'polypeptide(L)' 'MVKYWENETPQTADTGANVFRYFKEAGKLQVSMPYWEDANGNRKPGKTVTLDVAAFRGSPEAMELLRGVLDE' A
#
# COMPACT_ATOMS: atom_id res chain seq x y z
N MET A 1 12.78 -15.11 -8.95
CA MET A 1 12.26 -14.67 -7.64
C MET A 1 10.80 -14.28 -7.86
N VAL A 2 9.85 -14.96 -7.21
CA VAL A 2 8.41 -14.64 -7.37
C VAL A 2 8.13 -13.34 -6.63
N LYS A 3 7.34 -12.45 -7.22
CA LYS A 3 7.03 -11.17 -6.57
C LYS A 3 6.04 -11.42 -5.43
N TYR A 4 6.22 -10.74 -4.31
CA TYR A 4 5.38 -10.98 -3.13
C TYR A 4 3.88 -10.76 -3.42
N TRP A 5 3.54 -9.78 -4.26
CA TRP A 5 2.16 -9.47 -4.63
C TRP A 5 1.50 -10.50 -5.56
N GLU A 6 2.24 -11.50 -6.03
CA GLU A 6 1.71 -12.62 -6.81
C GLU A 6 1.32 -13.81 -5.92
N ASN A 7 1.92 -13.90 -4.71
CA ASN A 7 1.77 -15.05 -3.82
C ASN A 7 1.03 -14.73 -2.51
N GLU A 8 0.96 -13.47 -2.11
CA GLU A 8 0.30 -13.05 -0.87
C GLU A 8 -0.95 -12.23 -1.20
N THR A 9 -2.08 -12.62 -0.58
CA THR A 9 -3.32 -11.82 -0.64
C THR A 9 -3.26 -10.71 0.40
N PRO A 10 -3.26 -9.42 0.02
CA PRO A 10 -3.16 -8.33 0.99
C PRO A 10 -4.48 -8.06 1.70
N GLN A 11 -4.38 -7.54 2.92
CA GLN A 11 -5.50 -6.84 3.54
C GLN A 11 -5.72 -5.52 2.79
N THR A 12 -6.92 -5.32 2.25
CA THR A 12 -7.21 -4.20 1.35
C THR A 12 -8.26 -3.28 1.94
N ALA A 13 -8.02 -1.97 1.84
CA ALA A 13 -9.00 -0.93 2.14
C ALA A 13 -9.03 0.08 0.99
N ASP A 14 -10.23 0.37 0.47
CA ASP A 14 -10.46 1.32 -0.61
C ASP A 14 -11.24 2.52 -0.03
N THR A 15 -10.65 3.71 -0.09
CA THR A 15 -11.26 4.95 0.40
C THR A 15 -11.94 5.75 -0.71
N GLY A 16 -11.99 5.22 -1.93
CA GLY A 16 -12.42 5.94 -3.14
C GLY A 16 -11.37 6.92 -3.67
N ALA A 17 -10.57 7.54 -2.81
CA ALA A 17 -9.44 8.40 -3.18
C ALA A 17 -8.11 7.63 -3.25
N ASN A 18 -7.95 6.59 -2.43
CA ASN A 18 -6.75 5.77 -2.38
C ASN A 18 -7.10 4.30 -2.12
N VAL A 19 -6.20 3.41 -2.53
CA VAL A 19 -6.31 1.98 -2.21
C VAL A 19 -5.09 1.55 -1.42
N PHE A 20 -5.34 1.07 -0.21
CA PHE A 20 -4.34 0.52 0.70
C PHE A 20 -4.30 -0.99 0.52
N ARG A 21 -3.10 -1.56 0.42
CA ARG A 21 -2.87 -3.02 0.39
C ARG A 21 -1.74 -3.36 1.34
N TYR A 22 -2.05 -4.03 2.43
CA TYR A 22 -1.07 -4.47 3.41
C TYR A 22 -0.74 -5.94 3.22
N PHE A 23 0.49 -6.20 2.79
CA PHE A 23 1.11 -7.50 2.66
C PHE A 23 1.89 -7.76 3.95
N LYS A 24 1.26 -8.48 4.87
CA LYS A 24 1.75 -8.73 6.22
C LYS A 24 2.97 -9.65 6.23
N GLU A 25 2.98 -10.70 5.43
CA GLU A 25 4.08 -11.66 5.35
C GLU A 25 5.30 -11.02 4.69
N ALA A 26 5.09 -10.28 3.60
CA ALA A 26 6.15 -9.54 2.93
C ALA A 26 6.61 -8.28 3.68
N GLY A 27 5.87 -7.83 4.69
CA GLY A 27 6.16 -6.60 5.43
C GLY A 27 6.08 -5.35 4.56
N LYS A 28 5.11 -5.28 3.63
CA LYS A 28 4.94 -4.16 2.69
C LYS A 28 3.57 -3.54 2.82
N LEU A 29 3.51 -2.21 2.92
CA LEU A 29 2.27 -1.45 2.80
C LEU A 29 2.30 -0.70 1.48
N GLN A 30 1.39 -1.04 0.57
CA GLN A 30 1.20 -0.27 -0.66
C GLN A 30 0.06 0.72 -0.50
N VAL A 31 0.26 1.92 -1.04
CA VAL A 31 -0.79 2.93 -1.22
C VAL A 31 -0.80 3.31 -2.69
N SER A 32 -1.97 3.24 -3.32
CA SER A 32 -2.13 3.64 -4.71
C SER A 32 -3.22 4.69 -4.88
N MET A 33 -3.16 5.41 -5.99
CA MET A 33 -4.34 6.08 -6.55
C MET A 33 -5.47 5.06 -6.81
N PRO A 34 -6.71 5.51 -7.04
CA PRO A 34 -7.83 4.62 -7.33
C PRO A 34 -7.54 3.73 -8.54
N TYR A 35 -8.27 2.63 -8.64
CA TYR A 35 -8.20 1.79 -9.82
C TYR A 35 -8.68 2.55 -11.06
N TRP A 36 -8.07 2.23 -12.20
CA TRP A 36 -8.49 2.71 -13.51
C TRP A 36 -8.65 1.52 -14.46
N GLU A 37 -9.40 1.70 -15.53
CA GLU A 37 -9.58 0.67 -16.56
C GLU A 37 -8.68 0.98 -17.75
N ASP A 38 -7.93 -0.02 -18.20
CA ASP A 38 -7.16 0.09 -19.43
C ASP A 38 -8.05 -0.02 -20.67
N ALA A 39 -7.47 0.22 -21.86
CA ALA A 39 -8.20 0.16 -23.12
C ALA A 39 -8.85 -1.21 -23.42
N ASN A 40 -8.42 -2.27 -22.73
CA ASN A 40 -8.97 -3.62 -22.87
C ASN A 40 -9.99 -3.94 -21.76
N GLY A 41 -10.37 -2.96 -20.94
CA GLY A 41 -11.31 -3.13 -19.82
C GLY A 41 -10.71 -3.80 -18.59
N ASN A 42 -9.37 -3.96 -18.51
CA ASN A 42 -8.78 -4.53 -17.31
C ASN A 42 -8.64 -3.48 -16.22
N ARG A 43 -9.14 -3.80 -15.03
CA ARG A 43 -8.94 -2.99 -13.83
C ARG A 43 -7.45 -3.03 -13.42
N LYS A 44 -6.79 -1.88 -13.41
CA LYS A 44 -5.40 -1.70 -13.01
C LYS A 44 -5.30 -0.81 -11.78
N PRO A 45 -4.38 -1.10 -10.85
CA PRO A 45 -4.08 -0.16 -9.78
C PRO A 45 -3.55 1.14 -10.37
N GLY A 46 -3.92 2.27 -9.76
CA GLY A 46 -3.28 3.54 -10.07
C GLY A 46 -1.81 3.57 -9.67
N LYS A 47 -1.15 4.73 -9.85
CA LYS A 47 0.24 4.93 -9.43
C LYS A 47 0.39 4.53 -7.96
N THR A 48 1.34 3.64 -7.69
CA THR A 48 1.50 2.97 -6.39
C THR A 48 2.84 3.33 -5.77
N VAL A 49 2.84 3.65 -4.48
CA VAL A 49 4.02 3.74 -3.62
C VAL A 49 4.00 2.58 -2.64
N THR A 50 5.18 2.10 -2.25
CA THR A 50 5.32 1.00 -1.29
C THR A 50 6.20 1.45 -0.14
N LEU A 51 5.68 1.29 1.08
CA LEU A 51 6.43 1.45 2.31
C LEU A 51 6.95 0.07 2.75
N ASP A 52 8.23 0.02 3.09
CA ASP A 52 8.81 -1.13 3.80
C ASP A 52 8.51 -0.98 5.30
N VAL A 53 7.77 -1.93 5.86
CA VAL A 53 7.28 -1.82 7.25
C VAL A 53 8.40 -1.95 8.26
N ALA A 54 9.46 -2.71 7.97
CA ALA A 54 10.60 -2.84 8.88
C ALA A 54 11.42 -1.55 8.92
N ALA A 55 11.73 -0.98 7.75
CA ALA A 55 12.43 0.30 7.65
C ALA A 55 11.61 1.44 8.26
N PHE A 56 10.29 1.46 8.01
CA PHE A 56 9.37 2.43 8.60
C PHE A 56 9.37 2.36 10.13
N ARG A 57 9.24 1.16 10.71
CA ARG A 57 9.30 0.95 12.16
C ARG A 57 10.66 1.31 12.77
N GLY A 58 11.72 1.24 11.98
CA GLY A 58 13.07 1.60 12.39
C GLY A 58 13.36 3.11 12.42
N SER A 59 12.45 3.95 11.88
CA SER A 59 12.59 5.42 11.92
C SER A 59 11.52 6.02 12.86
N PRO A 60 11.92 6.50 14.06
CA PRO A 60 11.02 7.17 14.97
C PRO A 60 10.29 8.37 14.34
N GLU A 61 10.99 9.15 13.52
CA GLU A 61 10.45 10.34 12.86
C GLU A 61 9.33 9.99 11.88
N ALA A 62 9.50 8.92 11.10
CA ALA A 62 8.46 8.45 10.18
C ALA A 62 7.23 7.91 10.93
N MET A 63 7.46 7.19 12.04
CA MET A 63 6.40 6.68 12.90
C MET A 63 5.59 7.81 13.56
N GLU A 64 6.26 8.86 14.03
CA GLU A 64 5.61 10.05 14.61
C GLU A 64 4.78 10.80 13.57
N LEU A 65 5.30 11.00 12.36
CA LEU A 65 4.56 11.65 11.28
C LEU A 65 3.25 10.91 10.96
N LEU A 66 3.30 9.57 10.84
CA LEU A 66 2.09 8.81 10.50
C LEU A 66 1.08 8.81 11.65
N ARG A 67 1.53 8.78 12.90
CA ARG A 67 0.63 8.92 14.06
C ARG A 67 -0.06 10.28 14.07
N GLY A 68 0.69 11.36 13.81
CA GLY A 68 0.12 12.71 13.72
C GLY A 68 -1.02 12.80 12.69
N VAL A 69 -0.87 12.19 11.51
CA VAL A 69 -1.93 12.17 10.48
C VAL A 69 -3.20 11.43 10.92
N LEU A 70 -3.09 10.46 11.84
CA LEU A 70 -4.23 9.66 12.30
C LEU A 70 -4.93 10.23 13.54
N ASP A 71 -4.19 11.01 14.34
CA ASP A 71 -4.66 11.58 15.61
C ASP A 71 -5.16 13.04 15.47
N GLU A 72 -4.97 13.68 14.30
CA GLU A 72 -5.57 14.97 13.91
C GLU A 72 -7.07 14.85 13.54
#